data_AF-A0A4D7BWB2-F1
#
_entry.id   AF-A0A4D7BWB2-F1
#
_cell.length_a   1.000
_cell.length_b   1.000
_cell.length_c   1.000
_cell.angle_alpha   90.00
_cell.angle_beta   90.00
_cell.angle_gamma   90.00
#
_symmetry.space_group_name_H-M   'P 1'
#
loop_
_entity.id
_entity.type
_entity.pdbx_description
1 polymer ?
#
loop_
_entity_poly.entity_id
_entity_poly.type
_entity_poly.pdbx_seq_one_letter_code
_entity_poly.pdbx_strand_id
1 'polypeptide(L)'
;MVRRLNRLYTEESASDPAALDYAKARFYEALHLVEAASAPDRFHAGLRVHAVNAASGADPDGCIAAIGEVLNLHDLDLQVDALVAAALSGDLRGDLHSACRQALLFTYLGYAFMDAATLPLLEGRDLDEFDEIKVDRISPDDSQTLRPGGADATLKGLELNLFGGFFSRVYRENDYLWGRLHGAERMIDIVLSSVSGAVAFTPEQKLAFKQRAFSAILNAEARHLSTADRLICDLLEENARLGGGHGIRVRPLSG
;
A
#
# COMPACT_ATOMS: atom_id res chain seq x y z
N MET A 1 -4.30 -18.03 0.06
CA MET A 1 -4.11 -17.95 -1.41
C MET A 1 -3.75 -16.56 -1.93
N VAL A 2 -4.47 -15.49 -1.53
CA VAL A 2 -4.23 -14.10 -2.01
C VAL A 2 -2.77 -13.65 -1.88
N ARG A 3 -2.12 -13.92 -0.74
CA ARG A 3 -0.68 -13.61 -0.55
C ARG A 3 0.24 -14.31 -1.56
N ARG A 4 -0.06 -15.56 -1.96
CA ARG A 4 0.73 -16.25 -3.00
C ARG A 4 0.47 -15.63 -4.37
N LEU A 5 -0.79 -15.28 -4.67
CA LEU A 5 -1.13 -14.62 -5.92
C LEU A 5 -0.40 -13.27 -6.06
N ASN A 6 -0.37 -12.45 -5.01
CA ASN A 6 0.37 -11.18 -5.03
C ASN A 6 1.88 -11.36 -5.33
N ARG A 7 2.50 -12.43 -4.83
CA ARG A 7 3.91 -12.76 -5.17
C ARG A 7 4.10 -13.11 -6.64
N LEU A 8 3.09 -13.65 -7.31
CA LEU A 8 3.15 -13.95 -8.74
C LEU A 8 3.17 -12.67 -9.61
N TYR A 9 2.76 -11.50 -9.10
CA TYR A 9 2.94 -10.23 -9.83
C TYR A 9 4.38 -9.75 -9.81
N THR A 10 5.13 -10.09 -8.76
CA THR A 10 6.51 -9.64 -8.56
C THR A 10 7.55 -10.65 -9.06
N GLU A 11 7.22 -11.94 -9.00
CA GLU A 11 7.95 -12.99 -9.70
C GLU A 11 7.71 -12.80 -11.21
N GLU A 12 8.71 -13.04 -12.06
CA GLU A 12 8.57 -12.94 -13.53
C GLU A 12 7.59 -14.03 -14.02
N SER A 13 6.29 -13.73 -13.87
CA SER A 13 5.19 -14.65 -14.09
C SER A 13 4.96 -14.82 -15.58
N ALA A 14 4.84 -16.08 -16.01
CA ALA A 14 4.43 -16.41 -17.37
C ALA A 14 2.95 -16.11 -17.67
N SER A 15 2.15 -15.75 -16.66
CA SER A 15 0.74 -15.34 -16.84
C SER A 15 0.63 -13.85 -17.14
N ASP A 16 -0.32 -13.50 -18.00
CA ASP A 16 -0.76 -12.13 -18.25
C ASP A 16 -1.26 -11.47 -16.94
N PRO A 17 -0.84 -10.23 -16.61
CA PRO A 17 -1.41 -9.44 -15.52
C PRO A 17 -2.95 -9.45 -15.46
N ALA A 18 -3.63 -9.43 -16.61
CA ALA A 18 -5.10 -9.46 -16.64
C ALA A 18 -5.70 -10.77 -16.08
N ALA A 19 -5.02 -11.90 -16.31
CA ALA A 19 -5.44 -13.20 -15.75
C ALA A 19 -5.19 -13.26 -14.23
N LEU A 20 -4.09 -12.66 -13.76
CA LEU A 20 -3.81 -12.53 -12.32
C LEU A 20 -4.85 -11.63 -11.64
N ASP A 21 -5.23 -10.50 -12.27
CA ASP A 21 -6.24 -9.57 -11.76
C ASP A 21 -7.61 -10.25 -11.64
N TYR A 22 -7.98 -11.04 -12.65
CA TYR A 22 -9.20 -11.83 -12.63
C TYR A 22 -9.24 -12.82 -11.45
N ALA A 23 -8.18 -13.61 -11.28
CA ALA A 23 -8.06 -14.55 -10.17
C ALA A 23 -8.09 -13.83 -8.81
N LYS A 24 -7.45 -12.66 -8.71
CA LYS A 24 -7.44 -11.83 -7.50
C LYS A 24 -8.84 -11.40 -7.12
N ALA A 25 -9.61 -10.88 -8.07
CA ALA A 25 -10.98 -10.45 -7.85
C ALA A 25 -11.85 -11.60 -7.32
N ARG A 26 -11.76 -12.79 -7.92
CA ARG A 26 -12.50 -13.98 -7.48
C ARG A 26 -12.14 -14.43 -6.07
N PHE A 27 -10.86 -14.39 -5.68
CA PHE A 27 -10.47 -14.74 -4.31
C PHE A 27 -10.94 -13.73 -3.27
N TYR A 28 -10.96 -12.44 -3.59
CA TYR A 28 -11.53 -11.43 -2.69
C TYR A 28 -13.05 -11.55 -2.57
N GLU A 29 -13.73 -11.91 -3.65
CA GLU A 29 -15.17 -12.20 -3.64
C GLU A 29 -15.47 -13.41 -2.72
N ALA A 30 -14.70 -14.49 -2.82
CA ALA A 30 -14.82 -15.64 -1.94
C ALA A 30 -14.53 -15.29 -0.47
N LEU A 31 -13.48 -14.50 -0.21
CA LEU A 31 -13.15 -14.02 1.14
C LEU A 31 -14.30 -13.20 1.74
N HIS A 32 -14.85 -12.26 0.97
CA HIS A 32 -15.97 -11.44 1.41
C HIS A 32 -17.20 -12.29 1.78
N LEU A 33 -17.50 -13.35 1.03
CA LEU A 33 -18.61 -14.26 1.37
C LEU A 33 -18.39 -14.94 2.72
N VAL A 34 -17.17 -15.43 2.99
CA VAL A 34 -16.83 -16.11 4.25
C VAL A 34 -16.81 -15.12 5.43
N GLU A 35 -16.26 -13.93 5.25
CA GLU A 35 -16.27 -12.88 6.27
C GLU A 35 -17.70 -12.45 6.62
N ALA A 36 -18.54 -12.24 5.60
CA ALA A 36 -19.95 -11.89 5.80
C ALA A 36 -20.74 -13.00 6.48
N ALA A 37 -20.39 -14.28 6.26
CA ALA A 37 -20.98 -15.41 6.96
C ALA A 37 -20.50 -15.54 8.42
N SER A 38 -19.27 -15.10 8.69
CA SER A 38 -18.65 -15.15 10.02
C SER A 38 -19.07 -14.00 10.94
N ALA A 39 -19.88 -13.06 10.43
CA ALA A 39 -20.40 -11.94 11.20
C ALA A 39 -21.27 -12.43 12.39
N PRO A 40 -21.00 -11.98 13.63
CA PRO A 40 -21.73 -12.43 14.83
C PRO A 40 -23.24 -12.26 14.72
N ASP A 41 -23.69 -11.21 14.02
CA ASP A 41 -25.11 -10.89 13.83
C ASP A 41 -25.87 -12.00 13.09
N ARG A 42 -25.23 -12.72 12.15
CA ARG A 42 -25.88 -13.83 11.42
C ARG A 42 -26.06 -15.05 12.32
N PHE A 43 -25.05 -15.36 13.12
CA PHE A 43 -25.15 -16.41 14.14
C PHE A 43 -26.27 -16.08 15.16
N HIS A 44 -26.31 -14.85 15.64
CA HIS A 44 -27.35 -14.40 16.57
C HIS A 44 -28.75 -14.31 15.95
N ALA A 45 -28.87 -14.07 14.64
CA ALA A 45 -30.16 -14.06 13.96
C ALA A 45 -30.85 -15.44 14.01
N GLY A 46 -30.12 -16.54 13.78
CA GLY A 46 -30.67 -17.91 13.91
C GLY A 46 -31.14 -18.22 15.33
N LEU A 47 -30.37 -17.82 16.33
CA LEU A 47 -30.75 -17.91 17.75
C LEU A 47 -32.02 -17.11 18.07
N ARG A 48 -32.17 -15.91 17.51
CA ARG A 48 -33.36 -15.06 17.72
C ARG A 48 -34.61 -15.65 17.09
N VAL A 49 -34.51 -16.24 15.89
CA VAL A 49 -35.63 -16.91 15.22
C VAL A 49 -36.17 -18.05 16.10
N HIS A 50 -35.31 -18.88 16.68
CA HIS A 50 -35.77 -19.97 17.55
C HIS A 50 -36.23 -19.50 18.93
N ALA A 51 -35.53 -18.52 19.54
CA ALA A 51 -35.89 -17.98 20.84
C ALA A 51 -37.27 -17.30 20.87
N VAL A 52 -37.72 -16.73 19.74
CA VAL A 52 -39.07 -16.16 19.58
C VAL A 52 -40.14 -17.26 19.43
N ASN A 53 -39.78 -18.42 18.87
CA ASN A 53 -40.70 -19.52 18.56
C ASN A 53 -40.78 -20.59 19.66
N ALA A 54 -39.82 -20.65 20.58
CA ALA A 54 -39.76 -21.64 21.65
C ALA A 54 -40.71 -21.29 22.81
N ALA A 55 -41.88 -21.96 22.86
CA ALA A 55 -42.76 -21.94 24.02
C ALA A 55 -42.24 -22.91 25.11
N SER A 56 -41.66 -22.34 26.18
CA SER A 56 -41.55 -22.96 27.52
C SER A 56 -40.76 -24.27 27.67
N GLY A 57 -39.74 -24.53 26.85
CA GLY A 57 -38.77 -25.61 27.07
C GLY A 57 -37.47 -25.41 26.28
N ALA A 58 -36.34 -25.93 26.77
CA ALA A 58 -35.09 -25.91 26.02
C ALA A 58 -35.15 -26.96 24.90
N ASP A 59 -35.07 -26.51 23.64
CA ASP A 59 -34.98 -27.33 22.43
C ASP A 59 -33.66 -27.03 21.70
N PRO A 60 -32.55 -27.70 22.09
CA PRO A 60 -31.24 -27.49 21.49
C PRO A 60 -31.20 -27.88 20.01
N ASP A 61 -31.92 -28.93 19.60
CA ASP A 61 -31.89 -29.44 18.23
C ASP A 61 -32.56 -28.46 17.26
N GLY A 62 -33.71 -27.89 17.65
CA GLY A 62 -34.36 -26.84 16.85
C GLY A 62 -33.55 -25.54 16.77
N CYS A 63 -32.85 -25.16 17.86
CA CYS A 63 -31.88 -24.06 17.83
C CYS A 63 -30.77 -24.31 16.80
N ILE A 64 -30.18 -25.51 16.82
CA ILE A 64 -29.10 -25.87 15.89
C ILE A 64 -29.61 -25.89 14.45
N ALA A 65 -30.81 -26.41 14.20
CA ALA A 65 -31.42 -26.41 12.88
C ALA A 65 -31.65 -24.98 12.35
N ALA A 66 -32.21 -24.09 13.18
CA ALA A 66 -32.44 -22.69 12.81
C ALA A 66 -31.13 -21.93 12.53
N ILE A 67 -30.08 -22.17 13.32
CA ILE A 67 -28.73 -21.64 13.05
C ILE A 67 -28.21 -22.21 11.72
N GLY A 68 -28.38 -23.51 11.48
CA GLY A 68 -27.97 -24.18 10.24
C GLY A 68 -28.65 -23.58 9.00
N GLU A 69 -29.94 -23.28 9.07
CA GLU A 69 -30.69 -22.62 8.00
C GLU A 69 -30.20 -21.19 7.73
N VAL A 70 -29.92 -20.42 8.79
CA VAL A 70 -29.46 -19.02 8.66
C VAL A 70 -28.02 -18.93 8.16
N LEU A 71 -27.14 -19.82 8.66
CA LEU A 71 -25.74 -19.87 8.22
C LEU A 71 -25.62 -20.45 6.81
N ASN A 72 -26.44 -21.46 6.48
CA ASN A 72 -26.46 -22.18 5.21
C ASN A 72 -25.05 -22.46 4.66
N LEU A 73 -24.18 -23.02 5.51
CA LEU A 73 -22.76 -23.18 5.20
C LEU A 73 -22.52 -24.07 3.97
N HIS A 74 -23.43 -25.00 3.68
CA HIS A 74 -23.32 -25.85 2.50
C HIS A 74 -23.43 -25.07 1.19
N ASP A 75 -24.42 -24.16 1.09
CA ASP A 75 -24.56 -23.32 -0.11
C ASP A 75 -23.40 -22.32 -0.22
N LEU A 76 -22.96 -21.78 0.93
CA LEU A 76 -21.77 -20.92 0.97
C LEU A 76 -20.51 -21.64 0.46
N ASP A 77 -20.29 -22.90 0.88
CA ASP A 77 -19.16 -23.73 0.46
C ASP A 77 -19.18 -23.93 -1.07
N LEU A 78 -20.34 -24.26 -1.64
CA LEU A 78 -20.51 -24.39 -3.09
C LEU A 78 -20.24 -23.08 -3.85
N GLN A 79 -20.65 -21.93 -3.31
CA GLN A 79 -20.37 -20.62 -3.89
C GLN A 79 -18.86 -20.30 -3.87
N VAL A 80 -18.20 -20.56 -2.75
CA VAL A 80 -16.75 -20.35 -2.59
C VAL A 80 -15.97 -21.27 -3.53
N ASP A 81 -16.33 -22.55 -3.60
CA ASP A 81 -15.71 -23.52 -4.50
C ASP A 81 -15.85 -23.11 -5.96
N ALA A 82 -17.04 -22.62 -6.37
CA ALA A 82 -17.25 -22.11 -7.72
C ALA A 82 -16.35 -20.91 -8.04
N LEU A 83 -16.17 -19.98 -7.10
CA LEU A 83 -15.28 -18.82 -7.27
C LEU A 83 -13.81 -19.23 -7.35
N VAL A 84 -13.36 -20.15 -6.49
CA VAL A 84 -11.99 -20.68 -6.50
C VAL A 84 -11.73 -21.46 -7.78
N ALA A 85 -12.67 -22.31 -8.22
CA ALA A 85 -12.58 -23.03 -9.47
C ALA A 85 -12.46 -22.06 -10.66
N ALA A 86 -13.33 -21.05 -10.73
CA ALA A 86 -13.28 -20.02 -11.78
C ALA A 86 -11.95 -19.24 -11.76
N ALA A 87 -11.43 -18.90 -10.57
CA ALA A 87 -10.13 -18.22 -10.43
C ALA A 87 -8.98 -19.07 -10.98
N LEU A 88 -9.03 -20.40 -10.79
CA LEU A 88 -7.97 -21.31 -11.16
C LEU A 88 -8.09 -21.83 -12.59
N SER A 89 -9.28 -22.06 -13.12
CA SER A 89 -9.48 -22.56 -14.49
C SER A 89 -9.20 -21.48 -15.52
N GLY A 90 -9.42 -20.21 -15.17
CA GLY A 90 -9.63 -19.16 -16.17
C GLY A 90 -11.06 -19.28 -16.71
N ASP A 91 -11.68 -18.14 -16.99
CA ASP A 91 -12.88 -18.07 -17.83
C ASP A 91 -12.52 -17.27 -19.09
N LEU A 92 -13.48 -16.90 -19.94
CA LEU A 92 -13.39 -16.16 -21.23
C LEU A 92 -12.40 -14.96 -21.34
N ARG A 93 -11.69 -14.57 -20.28
CA ARG A 93 -10.72 -13.46 -20.18
C ARG A 93 -9.24 -13.87 -20.17
N GLY A 94 -8.93 -15.16 -20.22
CA GLY A 94 -7.57 -15.68 -20.37
C GLY A 94 -7.16 -16.63 -19.24
N ASP A 95 -6.43 -17.68 -19.61
CA ASP A 95 -6.05 -18.75 -18.70
C ASP A 95 -4.80 -18.37 -17.90
N LEU A 96 -4.80 -18.66 -16.59
CA LEU A 96 -3.57 -18.67 -15.81
C LEU A 96 -2.58 -19.66 -16.44
N HIS A 97 -1.33 -19.25 -16.58
CA HIS A 97 -0.27 -20.17 -17.00
C HIS A 97 -0.20 -21.36 -16.04
N SER A 98 0.07 -22.56 -16.56
CA SER A 98 0.04 -23.82 -15.81
C SER A 98 0.88 -23.77 -14.53
N ALA A 99 2.07 -23.17 -14.59
CA ALA A 99 2.96 -22.99 -13.44
C ALA A 99 2.34 -22.10 -12.35
N CYS A 100 1.68 -21.00 -12.72
CA CYS A 100 1.01 -20.10 -11.77
C CYS A 100 -0.17 -20.81 -11.09
N ARG A 101 -0.97 -21.53 -11.87
CA ARG A 101 -2.08 -22.35 -11.38
C ARG A 101 -1.61 -23.43 -10.41
N GLN A 102 -0.54 -24.14 -10.76
CA GLN A 102 0.06 -25.17 -9.90
C GLN A 102 0.59 -24.57 -8.59
N ALA A 103 1.22 -23.38 -8.64
CA ALA A 103 1.70 -22.70 -7.44
C ALA A 103 0.54 -22.29 -6.50
N LEU A 104 -0.60 -21.86 -7.04
CA LEU A 104 -1.80 -21.54 -6.27
C LEU A 104 -2.44 -22.79 -5.68
N LEU A 105 -2.62 -23.85 -6.47
CA LEU A 105 -3.14 -25.15 -6.00
C LEU A 105 -2.26 -25.76 -4.91
N PHE A 106 -0.95 -25.73 -5.08
CA PHE A 106 0.00 -26.22 -4.08
C PHE A 106 -0.13 -25.42 -2.77
N THR A 107 -0.34 -24.10 -2.86
CA THR A 107 -0.58 -23.27 -1.67
C THR A 107 -1.92 -23.59 -1.01
N TYR A 108 -2.97 -23.85 -1.79
CA TYR A 108 -4.29 -24.21 -1.28
C TYR A 108 -4.25 -25.57 -0.56
N LEU A 109 -3.77 -26.61 -1.23
CA LEU A 109 -3.67 -27.96 -0.66
C LEU A 109 -2.67 -28.03 0.50
N GLY A 110 -1.59 -27.25 0.41
CA GLY A 110 -0.60 -27.13 1.47
C GLY A 110 -1.10 -26.37 2.70
N TYR A 111 -2.22 -25.65 2.60
CA TYR A 111 -2.72 -24.83 3.72
C TYR A 111 -2.99 -25.67 4.96
N ALA A 112 -3.61 -26.85 4.84
CA ALA A 112 -3.92 -27.69 6.01
C ALA A 112 -2.65 -28.10 6.79
N PHE A 113 -1.53 -28.34 6.11
CA PHE A 113 -0.25 -28.64 6.75
C PHE A 113 0.36 -27.41 7.42
N MET A 114 0.30 -26.26 6.73
CA MET A 114 0.77 -24.99 7.28
C MET A 114 -0.04 -24.60 8.50
N ASP A 115 -1.37 -24.68 8.44
CA ASP A 115 -2.30 -24.36 9.51
C ASP A 115 -2.02 -25.21 10.76
N ALA A 116 -1.93 -26.53 10.61
CA ALA A 116 -1.60 -27.43 11.70
C ALA A 116 -0.23 -27.12 12.34
N ALA A 117 0.76 -26.70 11.54
CA ALA A 117 2.09 -26.33 12.04
C ALA A 117 2.13 -24.94 12.69
N THR A 118 1.32 -24.00 12.21
CA THR A 118 1.30 -22.62 12.70
C THR A 118 0.33 -22.40 13.84
N LEU A 119 -0.76 -23.17 13.94
CA LEU A 119 -1.82 -23.00 14.94
C LEU A 119 -1.27 -22.92 16.39
N PRO A 120 -0.30 -23.76 16.84
CA PRO A 120 0.25 -23.64 18.19
C PRO A 120 1.06 -22.36 18.44
N LEU A 121 1.57 -21.72 17.38
CA LEU A 121 2.26 -20.42 17.46
C LEU A 121 1.28 -19.24 17.50
N LEU A 122 0.03 -19.48 17.11
CA LEU A 122 -1.04 -18.49 17.02
C LEU A 122 -1.88 -18.41 18.30
N GLU A 123 -1.88 -19.45 19.15
CA GLU A 123 -2.57 -19.41 20.45
C GLU A 123 -1.97 -18.33 21.37
N GLY A 124 -2.67 -17.20 21.50
CA GLY A 124 -2.32 -16.10 22.40
C GLY A 124 -1.84 -14.80 21.73
N ARG A 125 -1.88 -14.70 20.39
CA ARG A 125 -1.59 -13.45 19.66
C ARG A 125 -2.74 -13.11 18.72
N ASP A 126 -3.21 -11.87 18.75
CA ASP A 126 -4.23 -11.39 17.82
C ASP A 126 -3.70 -11.53 16.38
N LEU A 127 -4.45 -12.25 15.54
CA LEU A 127 -4.05 -12.77 14.22
C LEU A 127 -3.77 -11.68 13.16
N ASP A 128 -4.06 -10.42 13.47
CA ASP A 128 -4.02 -9.31 12.51
C ASP A 128 -2.61 -8.70 12.36
N GLU A 129 -1.66 -9.04 13.23
CA GLU A 129 -0.37 -8.31 13.33
C GLU A 129 0.77 -8.89 12.48
N PHE A 130 0.50 -9.86 11.59
CA PHE A 130 1.55 -10.51 10.76
C PHE A 130 1.59 -10.03 9.29
N ASP A 131 0.90 -8.95 8.96
CA ASP A 131 1.04 -8.35 7.63
C ASP A 131 2.40 -7.66 7.46
N GLU A 132 2.96 -7.77 6.26
CA GLU A 132 4.21 -7.09 5.91
C GLU A 132 3.96 -5.58 5.89
N ILE A 133 4.42 -4.89 6.93
CA ILE A 133 4.35 -3.44 7.02
C ILE A 133 5.56 -2.86 6.31
N LYS A 134 5.31 -2.19 5.18
CA LYS A 134 6.34 -1.36 4.54
C LYS A 134 6.54 -0.11 5.40
N VAL A 135 7.78 0.12 5.79
CA VAL A 135 8.17 1.30 6.57
C VAL A 135 8.93 2.25 5.66
N ASP A 136 8.35 3.42 5.42
CA ASP A 136 9.00 4.52 4.72
C ASP A 136 9.45 5.59 5.72
N ARG A 137 10.70 6.05 5.57
CA ARG A 137 11.26 7.13 6.38
C ARG A 137 11.07 8.48 5.68
N ILE A 138 10.66 9.48 6.46
CA ILE A 138 10.67 10.89 6.05
C ILE A 138 11.77 11.59 6.86
N SER A 139 12.95 11.73 6.26
CA SER A 139 14.10 12.39 6.86
C SER A 139 14.73 13.41 5.89
N PRO A 140 15.29 14.52 6.39
CA PRO A 140 16.20 15.37 5.61
C PRO A 140 17.33 14.57 4.95
N ASP A 141 17.85 13.55 5.62
CA ASP A 141 18.96 12.74 5.10
C ASP A 141 18.55 11.93 3.85
N ASP A 142 17.25 11.66 3.69
CA ASP A 142 16.69 10.96 2.52
C ASP A 142 16.26 11.92 1.39
N SER A 143 16.46 13.23 1.57
CA SER A 143 15.93 14.28 0.69
C SER A 143 17.03 15.16 0.12
N GLN A 144 17.85 14.58 -0.77
CA GLN A 144 19.10 15.19 -1.25
C GLN A 144 18.97 15.87 -2.62
N THR A 145 17.78 15.89 -3.23
CA THR A 145 17.63 16.36 -4.62
C THR A 145 17.93 17.85 -4.76
N LEU A 146 17.40 18.69 -3.85
CA LEU A 146 17.59 20.14 -3.95
C LEU A 146 18.95 20.58 -3.42
N ARG A 147 19.32 20.10 -2.22
CA ARG A 147 20.59 20.40 -1.59
C ARG A 147 21.12 19.18 -0.85
N PRO A 148 22.36 18.72 -1.13
CA PRO A 148 22.94 17.61 -0.42
C PRO A 148 23.44 18.02 0.98
N GLY A 149 23.64 17.05 1.86
CA GLY A 149 24.17 17.23 3.22
C GLY A 149 23.14 17.07 4.35
N GLY A 150 21.90 16.70 4.01
CA GLY A 150 20.90 16.25 4.99
C GLY A 150 20.55 17.31 6.03
N ALA A 151 20.28 16.85 7.26
CA ALA A 151 19.84 17.73 8.34
C ALA A 151 20.87 18.81 8.68
N ASP A 152 22.17 18.46 8.72
CA ASP A 152 23.25 19.38 9.08
C ASP A 152 23.42 20.55 8.09
N ALA A 153 23.17 20.30 6.80
CA ALA A 153 23.29 21.32 5.76
C ALA A 153 22.07 22.24 5.63
N THR A 154 20.92 21.83 6.18
CA THR A 154 19.62 22.46 5.90
C THR A 154 18.94 23.02 7.16
N LEU A 155 19.01 22.32 8.29
CA LEU A 155 18.29 22.66 9.51
C LEU A 155 19.13 23.52 10.45
N LYS A 156 18.51 24.58 10.98
CA LYS A 156 19.12 25.49 11.97
C LYS A 156 18.67 25.16 13.39
N GLY A 157 17.53 24.48 13.55
CA GLY A 157 17.03 24.03 14.83
C GLY A 157 17.91 22.99 15.52
N LEU A 158 18.84 22.34 14.81
CA LEU A 158 19.80 21.39 15.40
C LEU A 158 20.71 22.05 16.44
N GLU A 159 20.95 23.36 16.32
CA GLU A 159 21.68 24.14 17.31
C GLU A 159 20.97 24.07 18.69
N LEU A 160 21.72 24.25 19.78
CA LEU A 160 21.20 24.20 21.15
C LEU A 160 20.46 22.88 21.49
N ASN A 161 21.04 21.73 21.14
CA ASN A 161 20.46 20.40 21.38
C ASN A 161 19.04 20.25 20.80
N LEU A 162 18.86 20.62 19.52
CA LEU A 162 17.57 20.55 18.80
C LEU A 162 16.55 21.66 19.18
N PHE A 163 16.94 22.64 19.99
CA PHE A 163 16.05 23.72 20.44
C PHE A 163 16.30 25.08 19.76
N GLY A 164 17.21 25.18 18.79
CA GLY A 164 17.57 26.44 18.14
C GLY A 164 16.37 27.18 17.55
N GLY A 165 15.39 26.45 17.00
CA GLY A 165 14.15 27.00 16.47
C GLY A 165 13.27 27.70 17.51
N PHE A 166 13.31 27.32 18.79
CA PHE A 166 12.47 28.00 19.81
C PHE A 166 12.89 29.45 20.03
N PHE A 167 14.18 29.75 19.89
CA PHE A 167 14.73 31.06 20.22
C PHE A 167 14.81 32.01 19.03
N SER A 168 14.66 31.52 17.80
CA SER A 168 14.81 32.33 16.58
C SER A 168 13.67 32.10 15.60
N ARG A 169 12.91 33.17 15.29
CA ARG A 169 11.89 33.14 14.24
C ARG A 169 12.49 32.78 12.88
N VAL A 170 13.69 33.30 12.59
CA VAL A 170 14.44 33.00 11.36
C VAL A 170 14.70 31.50 11.26
N TYR A 171 15.09 30.87 12.36
CA TYR A 171 15.36 29.42 12.37
C TYR A 171 14.07 28.61 12.22
N ARG A 172 12.95 29.04 12.83
CA ARG A 172 11.65 28.37 12.62
C ARG A 172 11.20 28.44 11.17
N GLU A 173 11.29 29.62 10.55
CA GLU A 173 10.88 29.78 9.15
C GLU A 173 11.79 29.00 8.20
N ASN A 174 13.10 28.94 8.47
CA ASN A 174 14.04 28.08 7.75
C ASN A 174 13.65 26.59 7.85
N ASP A 175 13.52 26.07 9.07
CA ASP A 175 13.26 24.65 9.31
C ASP A 175 11.87 24.24 8.83
N TYR A 176 10.88 25.14 8.95
CA TYR A 176 9.55 24.95 8.37
C TYR A 176 9.62 24.81 6.86
N LEU A 177 10.34 25.70 6.17
CA LEU A 177 10.47 25.64 4.71
C LEU A 177 11.15 24.35 4.27
N TRP A 178 12.28 23.99 4.90
CA TRP A 178 12.99 22.74 4.62
C TRP A 178 12.15 21.51 4.92
N GLY A 179 11.39 21.50 6.02
CA GLY A 179 10.47 20.42 6.35
C GLY A 179 9.44 20.18 5.25
N ARG A 180 8.89 21.25 4.65
CA ARG A 180 7.95 21.14 3.52
C ARG A 180 8.61 20.61 2.25
N LEU A 181 9.83 21.04 1.95
CA LEU A 181 10.57 20.59 0.77
C LEU A 181 10.97 19.11 0.88
N HIS A 182 11.56 18.70 2.01
CA HIS A 182 11.91 17.30 2.27
C HIS A 182 10.68 16.40 2.30
N GLY A 183 9.60 16.84 2.96
CA GLY A 183 8.33 16.12 2.97
C GLY A 183 7.78 15.90 1.56
N ALA A 184 7.78 16.94 0.72
CA ALA A 184 7.32 16.81 -0.66
C ALA A 184 8.18 15.85 -1.49
N GLU A 185 9.51 15.93 -1.37
CA GLU A 185 10.44 15.01 -2.03
C GLU A 185 10.15 13.54 -1.65
N ARG A 186 10.04 13.27 -0.34
CA ARG A 186 9.78 11.93 0.17
C ARG A 186 8.40 11.41 -0.24
N MET A 187 7.37 12.24 -0.17
CA MET A 187 6.04 11.85 -0.61
C MET A 187 6.01 11.50 -2.10
N ILE A 188 6.72 12.26 -2.94
CA ILE A 188 6.85 11.94 -4.36
C ILE A 188 7.56 10.59 -4.54
N ASP A 189 8.68 10.37 -3.85
CA ASP A 189 9.43 9.12 -3.96
C ASP A 189 8.63 7.89 -3.49
N ILE A 190 7.83 8.01 -2.42
CA ILE A 190 6.95 6.94 -1.92
C ILE A 190 5.84 6.62 -2.94
N VAL A 191 5.21 7.64 -3.51
CA VAL A 191 4.18 7.43 -4.54
C VAL A 191 4.81 6.78 -5.78
N LEU A 192 6.00 7.22 -6.18
CA LEU A 192 6.72 6.65 -7.32
C LEU A 192 7.19 5.21 -7.05
N SER A 193 7.51 4.84 -5.81
CA SER A 193 7.89 3.46 -5.46
C SER A 193 6.73 2.48 -5.53
N SER A 194 5.49 2.99 -5.43
CA SER A 194 4.26 2.21 -5.56
C SER A 194 3.88 1.93 -7.03
N VAL A 195 4.45 2.65 -7.98
CA VAL A 195 4.24 2.42 -9.43
C VAL A 195 5.29 1.43 -9.92
N SER A 196 4.94 0.13 -9.93
CA SER A 196 5.76 -0.95 -10.52
C SER A 196 5.18 -1.41 -11.87
N GLY A 197 6.03 -1.90 -12.79
CA GLY A 197 5.61 -2.48 -14.08
C GLY A 197 5.95 -1.63 -15.32
N ALA A 198 5.17 -1.80 -16.39
CA ALA A 198 5.44 -1.31 -17.76
C ALA A 198 5.53 0.22 -17.94
N VAL A 199 5.28 1.01 -16.89
CA VAL A 199 5.37 2.48 -16.89
C VAL A 199 6.38 2.92 -15.82
N ALA A 200 7.65 2.61 -16.04
CA ALA A 200 8.73 3.11 -15.19
C ALA A 200 9.04 4.57 -15.56
N PHE A 201 9.02 5.47 -14.58
CA PHE A 201 9.42 6.87 -14.80
C PHE A 201 10.93 6.99 -14.97
N THR A 202 11.37 7.76 -15.96
CA THR A 202 12.79 8.07 -16.15
C THR A 202 13.31 8.98 -15.03
N PRO A 203 14.63 8.99 -14.73
CA PRO A 203 15.21 9.90 -13.75
C PRO A 203 14.82 11.37 -13.98
N GLU A 204 14.74 11.79 -15.24
CA GLU A 204 14.38 13.14 -15.65
C GLU A 204 12.91 13.46 -15.31
N GLN A 205 12.00 12.50 -15.50
CA GLN A 205 10.60 12.66 -15.14
C GLN A 205 10.42 12.76 -13.61
N LYS A 206 11.13 11.91 -12.86
CA LYS A 206 11.11 11.95 -11.39
C LYS A 206 11.64 13.30 -10.88
N LEU A 207 12.75 13.79 -11.46
CA LEU A 207 13.30 15.10 -11.14
C LEU A 207 12.31 16.22 -11.49
N ALA A 208 11.67 16.16 -12.65
CA ALA A 208 10.68 17.17 -13.05
C ALA A 208 9.48 17.24 -12.07
N PHE A 209 9.04 16.11 -11.53
CA PHE A 209 8.01 16.10 -10.48
C PHE A 209 8.48 16.83 -9.21
N LYS A 210 9.69 16.53 -8.75
CA LYS A 210 10.30 17.20 -7.59
C LYS A 210 10.48 18.70 -7.82
N GLN A 211 11.03 19.10 -8.96
CA GLN A 211 11.25 20.52 -9.30
C GLN A 211 9.95 21.33 -9.33
N ARG A 212 8.87 20.76 -9.89
CA ARG A 212 7.55 21.43 -9.89
C ARG A 212 7.02 21.60 -8.47
N ALA A 213 7.15 20.58 -7.63
CA ALA A 213 6.72 20.65 -6.24
C ALA A 213 7.53 21.68 -5.44
N PHE A 214 8.85 21.70 -5.60
CA PHE A 214 9.73 22.71 -4.97
C PHE A 214 9.34 24.12 -5.38
N SER A 215 9.20 24.40 -6.69
CA SER A 215 8.77 25.72 -7.17
C SER A 215 7.38 26.11 -6.64
N ALA A 216 6.43 25.18 -6.61
CA ALA A 216 5.09 25.45 -6.10
C ALA A 216 5.11 25.82 -4.60
N ILE A 217 5.89 25.09 -3.79
CA ILE A 217 6.05 25.36 -2.36
C ILE A 217 6.74 26.71 -2.16
N LEU A 218 7.89 26.94 -2.79
CA LEU A 218 8.66 28.18 -2.65
C LEU A 218 7.82 29.42 -3.00
N ASN A 219 7.07 29.36 -4.11
CA ASN A 219 6.18 30.45 -4.52
C ASN A 219 5.00 30.65 -3.55
N ALA A 220 4.42 29.57 -3.01
CA ALA A 220 3.33 29.65 -2.05
C ALA A 220 3.78 30.25 -0.71
N GLU A 221 4.98 29.91 -0.25
CA GLU A 221 5.53 30.35 1.03
C GLU A 221 6.13 31.76 1.02
N ALA A 222 6.53 32.27 -0.15
CA ALA A 222 7.15 33.60 -0.29
C ALA A 222 6.31 34.74 0.32
N ARG A 223 4.98 34.63 0.29
CA ARG A 223 4.08 35.64 0.90
C ARG A 223 3.87 35.49 2.41
N HIS A 224 4.34 34.39 2.99
CA HIS A 224 4.09 34.01 4.38
C HIS A 224 5.35 34.05 5.26
N LEU A 225 6.52 33.74 4.69
CA LEU A 225 7.79 33.60 5.43
C LEU A 225 8.67 34.85 5.29
N SER A 226 8.30 35.91 6.02
CA SER A 226 8.95 37.23 5.95
C SER A 226 10.46 37.26 6.29
N THR A 227 10.99 36.22 6.92
CA THR A 227 12.43 36.14 7.26
C THR A 227 13.21 35.18 6.37
N ALA A 228 12.51 34.42 5.52
CA ALA A 228 13.10 33.43 4.62
C ALA A 228 13.23 33.91 3.17
N ASP A 229 12.90 35.17 2.85
CA ASP A 229 12.90 35.69 1.47
C ASP A 229 14.20 35.40 0.70
N ARG A 230 15.35 35.66 1.34
CA ARG A 230 16.66 35.37 0.72
C ARG A 230 16.85 33.88 0.47
N LEU A 231 16.51 33.04 1.45
CA LEU A 231 16.59 31.58 1.31
C LEU A 231 15.68 31.10 0.18
N ILE A 232 14.46 31.62 0.07
CA ILE A 232 13.52 31.27 -0.99
C ILE A 232 14.09 31.62 -2.36
N CYS A 233 14.65 32.82 -2.53
CA CYS A 233 15.32 33.22 -3.77
C CYS A 233 16.48 32.27 -4.12
N ASP A 234 17.37 31.99 -3.16
CA ASP A 234 18.51 31.10 -3.36
C ASP A 234 18.04 29.68 -3.78
N LEU A 235 16.99 29.16 -3.15
CA LEU A 235 16.44 27.84 -3.45
C LEU A 235 15.71 27.77 -4.80
N LEU A 236 15.06 28.85 -5.24
CA LEU A 236 14.48 28.94 -6.58
C LEU A 236 15.58 28.88 -7.65
N GLU A 237 16.71 29.53 -7.42
CA GLU A 237 17.87 29.45 -8.33
C GLU A 237 18.50 28.05 -8.33
N GLU A 238 18.69 27.43 -7.16
CA GLU A 238 19.18 26.05 -7.06
C GLU A 238 18.26 25.08 -7.82
N ASN A 239 16.95 25.18 -7.61
CA ASN A 239 15.97 24.34 -8.28
C ASN A 239 16.01 24.48 -9.81
N ALA A 240 16.20 25.71 -10.32
CA ALA A 240 16.34 25.97 -11.75
C ALA A 240 17.61 25.33 -12.34
N ARG A 241 18.71 25.25 -11.58
CA ARG A 241 19.98 24.67 -12.03
C ARG A 241 19.96 23.15 -12.10
N LEU A 242 19.10 22.47 -11.32
CA LEU A 242 18.97 21.00 -11.35
C LEU A 242 18.67 20.44 -12.74
N GLY A 243 17.99 21.20 -13.61
CA GLY A 243 17.66 20.80 -14.98
C GLY A 243 18.72 21.13 -16.05
N GLY A 244 19.78 21.88 -15.70
CA GLY A 244 20.76 22.42 -16.66
C GLY A 244 21.99 21.54 -16.93
N GLY A 245 22.12 20.40 -16.25
CA GLY A 245 23.35 19.58 -16.25
C GLY A 245 23.50 18.58 -17.41
N HIS A 246 22.49 18.38 -18.26
CA HIS A 246 22.61 17.53 -19.45
C HIS A 246 22.70 18.41 -20.71
N GLY A 247 23.95 18.66 -21.12
CA GLY A 247 24.25 19.41 -22.34
C GLY A 247 23.50 18.87 -23.55
N ILE A 248 22.70 19.73 -24.15
CA ILE A 248 22.25 19.60 -25.52
C ILE A 248 23.51 19.52 -26.39
N ARG A 249 23.96 18.30 -26.72
CA ARG A 249 24.84 18.09 -27.87
C ARG A 249 24.00 18.37 -29.10
N VAL A 250 23.96 19.63 -29.52
CA VAL A 250 23.58 20.00 -30.88
C VAL A 250 24.59 19.29 -31.78
N ARG A 251 24.16 18.18 -32.40
CA ARG A 251 24.93 17.51 -33.44
C ARG A 251 25.01 18.49 -34.60
N PRO A 252 26.20 18.89 -35.09
CA PRO A 252 26.27 19.67 -36.31
C PRO A 252 25.73 18.80 -37.45
N LEU A 253 24.81 19.36 -38.23
CA LEU A 253 24.40 18.77 -39.50
C LEU A 253 25.59 18.87 -40.46
N SER A 254 26.31 17.76 -40.61
CA SER A 254 27.27 17.55 -41.68
C SER A 254 26.61 16.67 -42.76
N GLY A 255 26.56 17.16 -43.99
CA GLY A 255 26.19 16.40 -45.19
C GLY A 255 24.88 16.86 -45.81
#